data_AF-Q124I7-F1
#
_entry.id   AF-Q124I7-F1
#
_cell.length_a   1.000
_cell.length_b   1.000
_cell.length_c   1.000
_cell.angle_alpha   90.00
_cell.angle_beta   90.00
_cell.angle_gamma   90.00
#
_symmetry.space_group_name_H-M   'P 1'
#
loop_
_entity.id
_entity.type
_entity.pdbx_description
1 polymer ?
#
loop_
_entity_poly.entity_id
_entity_poly.type
_entity_poly.pdbx_seq_one_letter_code
_entity_poly.pdbx_strand_id
1 'polypeptide(L)'
;MALQLFGFHEHPHNFAVTKVDLPLEDCVFFLDFSRPLEKVRWFGVVNKWLGITIGLGVPVVYQSEQSGGFVISVNRGEPYFSDIRKLWRKHYGSTRTLVASSFGELGELELIAQFGKHFPEGS
;
A
#
# COMPACT_ATOMS: atom_id res chain seq x y z
N MET A 1 6.78 3.36 -12.67
CA MET A 1 6.67 4.76 -12.17
C MET A 1 6.99 4.78 -10.68
N ALA A 2 7.43 5.92 -10.12
CA ALA A 2 7.79 5.99 -8.70
C ALA A 2 6.53 6.00 -7.82
N LEU A 3 6.59 5.29 -6.68
CA LEU A 3 5.57 5.37 -5.64
C LEU A 3 5.45 6.80 -5.12
N GLN A 4 4.23 7.28 -4.88
CA GLN A 4 3.96 8.53 -4.18
C GLN A 4 3.26 8.22 -2.85
N LEU A 5 3.63 8.93 -1.79
CA LEU A 5 3.11 8.75 -0.43
C LEU A 5 2.69 10.09 0.16
N PHE A 6 1.47 10.17 0.67
CA PHE A 6 0.91 11.37 1.28
C PHE A 6 0.45 11.07 2.70
N GLY A 7 1.05 11.72 3.68
CA GLY A 7 0.65 11.62 5.09
C GLY A 7 -0.29 12.75 5.51
N PHE A 8 -1.19 12.48 6.44
CA PHE A 8 -2.16 13.45 6.95
C PHE A 8 -1.84 13.82 8.40
N HIS A 9 -1.81 15.11 8.72
CA HIS A 9 -1.48 15.58 10.08
C HIS A 9 -2.50 15.13 11.12
N GLU A 10 -3.79 15.24 10.78
CA GLU A 10 -4.92 14.89 11.68
C GLU A 10 -5.17 13.39 11.76
N HIS A 11 -4.62 12.61 10.82
CA HIS A 11 -4.79 11.17 10.73
C HIS A 11 -3.42 10.50 10.56
N PRO A 12 -2.64 10.37 11.65
CA PRO A 12 -1.22 9.99 11.61
C PRO A 12 -0.96 8.54 11.16
N HIS A 13 -2.02 7.75 10.97
CA HIS A 13 -1.97 6.38 10.45
C HIS A 13 -2.53 6.26 9.04
N ASN A 14 -3.07 7.34 8.49
CA ASN A 14 -3.56 7.38 7.13
C ASN A 14 -2.40 7.85 6.25
N PHE A 15 -2.02 7.03 5.28
CA PHE A 15 -1.05 7.39 4.26
C PHE A 15 -1.63 7.00 2.92
N ALA A 16 -2.01 7.97 2.10
CA ALA A 16 -2.50 7.72 0.75
C ALA A 16 -1.32 7.36 -0.16
N VAL A 17 -1.56 6.46 -1.11
CA VAL A 17 -0.50 5.87 -1.92
C VAL A 17 -0.97 5.63 -3.36
N THR A 18 -0.09 5.91 -4.32
CA THR A 18 -0.31 5.70 -5.75
C THR A 18 1.03 5.52 -6.47
N LYS A 19 1.04 4.90 -7.66
CA LYS A 19 2.22 4.86 -8.55
C LYS A 19 2.05 5.74 -9.80
N VAL A 20 0.90 6.40 -9.93
CA VAL A 20 0.63 7.36 -11.00
C VAL A 20 0.59 8.77 -10.44
N ASP A 21 0.81 9.76 -11.29
CA ASP A 21 0.76 11.16 -10.89
C ASP A 21 -0.70 11.60 -10.78
N LEU A 22 -1.20 11.68 -9.54
CA LEU A 22 -2.57 12.06 -9.22
C LEU A 22 -2.56 13.10 -8.10
N PRO A 23 -3.51 14.06 -8.12
CA PRO A 23 -3.71 14.92 -6.97
C PRO A 23 -4.14 14.08 -5.76
N LEU A 24 -3.85 14.59 -4.55
CA LEU A 24 -4.18 13.92 -3.28
C LEU A 24 -5.67 13.54 -3.17
N GLU A 25 -6.55 14.39 -3.70
CA GLU A 25 -8.00 14.21 -3.68
C GLU A 25 -8.47 12.98 -4.46
N ASP A 26 -7.68 12.55 -5.45
CA ASP A 26 -7.95 11.36 -6.27
C ASP A 26 -7.24 10.10 -5.73
N CYS A 27 -6.43 10.22 -4.67
CA CYS A 27 -5.68 9.09 -4.10
C CYS A 27 -6.56 8.27 -3.14
N VAL A 28 -7.26 7.27 -3.69
CA VAL A 28 -8.25 6.46 -2.97
C VAL A 28 -7.70 5.20 -2.28
N PHE A 29 -6.40 4.90 -2.44
CA PHE A 29 -5.73 3.78 -1.76
C PHE A 29 -4.84 4.27 -0.63
N PHE A 30 -4.85 3.53 0.47
CA PHE A 30 -4.10 3.83 1.69
C PHE A 30 -3.22 2.65 2.08
N LEU A 31 -2.11 2.91 2.76
CA LEU A 31 -1.30 1.86 3.39
C LEU A 31 -2.12 1.14 4.48
N ASP A 32 -2.11 -0.20 4.45
CA ASP A 32 -2.80 -1.02 5.44
C ASP A 32 -1.83 -1.55 6.50
N PHE A 33 -1.62 -0.78 7.56
CA PHE A 33 -0.72 -1.16 8.65
C PHE A 33 -1.26 -2.25 9.58
N SER A 34 -2.54 -2.63 9.44
CA SER A 34 -3.11 -3.78 10.17
C SER A 34 -2.50 -5.10 9.68
N ARG A 35 -1.99 -5.12 8.45
CA ARG A 35 -1.38 -6.27 7.79
C ARG A 35 0.16 -6.17 7.81
N PRO A 36 0.88 -7.30 7.96
CA PRO A 36 2.34 -7.30 7.93
C PRO A 36 2.87 -7.02 6.52
N LEU A 37 4.05 -6.40 6.42
CA LEU A 37 4.79 -6.35 5.16
C LEU A 37 5.18 -7.76 4.72
N GLU A 38 4.88 -8.08 3.47
CA GLU A 38 5.36 -9.30 2.83
C GLU A 38 6.80 -9.07 2.35
N LYS A 39 7.70 -10.01 2.65
CA LYS A 39 9.11 -9.90 2.23
C LYS A 39 9.32 -10.71 0.97
N VAL A 40 9.67 -10.04 -0.13
CA VAL A 40 10.11 -10.70 -1.36
C VAL A 40 11.62 -10.95 -1.26
N ARG A 41 12.06 -12.20 -1.42
CA ARG A 41 13.47 -12.61 -1.27
C ARG A 41 14.05 -13.14 -2.58
N TRP A 42 15.31 -12.78 -2.89
CA TRP A 42 16.10 -13.47 -3.93
C TRP A 42 16.24 -14.93 -3.47
N PHE A 43 15.76 -15.89 -4.26
CA PHE A 43 15.59 -17.33 -3.93
C PHE A 43 14.37 -17.72 -3.07
N GLY A 44 13.45 -16.78 -2.78
CA GLY A 44 12.30 -16.98 -1.91
C GLY A 44 11.24 -17.99 -2.37
N VAL A 45 11.29 -18.46 -3.63
CA VAL A 45 10.45 -19.56 -4.12
C VAL A 45 10.75 -20.87 -3.38
N VAL A 46 12.00 -21.06 -2.94
CA VAL A 46 12.47 -22.32 -2.34
C VAL A 46 12.46 -22.25 -0.80
N ASN A 47 12.58 -21.06 -0.20
CA ASN A 47 12.47 -20.85 1.24
C ASN A 47 12.05 -19.41 1.60
N LYS A 48 10.87 -19.23 2.20
CA LYS A 48 10.34 -17.90 2.59
C LYS A 48 11.14 -17.21 3.72
N TRP A 49 11.99 -17.95 4.44
CA TRP A 49 12.72 -17.49 5.62
C TRP A 49 14.19 -17.15 5.36
N LEU A 50 14.82 -17.76 4.34
CA LEU A 50 16.23 -17.58 4.00
C LEU A 50 16.39 -16.79 2.69
N GLY A 51 17.36 -15.88 2.63
CA GLY A 51 17.69 -15.09 1.43
C GLY A 51 17.59 -13.57 1.62
N ILE A 52 18.22 -12.84 0.69
CA ILE A 52 18.27 -11.37 0.70
C ILE A 52 16.90 -10.81 0.34
N THR A 53 16.34 -9.91 1.16
CA THR A 53 15.12 -9.17 0.78
C THR A 53 15.42 -8.27 -0.41
N ILE A 54 14.73 -8.52 -1.52
CA ILE A 54 14.81 -7.76 -2.78
C ILE A 54 13.61 -6.86 -3.02
N GLY A 55 12.51 -7.07 -2.28
CA GLY A 55 11.30 -6.27 -2.40
C GLY A 55 10.40 -6.44 -1.17
N LEU A 56 9.39 -5.59 -1.11
CA LEU A 56 8.32 -5.61 -0.13
C LEU A 56 7.00 -5.73 -0.87
N GLY A 57 6.17 -6.69 -0.47
CA GLY A 57 4.74 -6.62 -0.70
C GLY A 57 4.16 -5.71 0.38
N VAL A 58 3.58 -4.60 -0.04
CA VAL A 58 3.06 -3.54 0.81
C VAL A 58 1.54 -3.62 0.75
N PRO A 59 0.86 -4.05 1.83
CA PRO A 59 -0.59 -4.06 1.89
C PRO A 59 -1.18 -2.67 1.68
N VAL A 60 -2.20 -2.60 0.83
CA VAL A 60 -3.00 -1.38 0.62
C VAL A 60 -4.48 -1.71 0.73
N VAL A 61 -5.25 -0.70 1.14
CA VAL A 61 -6.69 -0.79 1.35
C VAL A 61 -7.37 0.37 0.66
N TYR A 62 -8.54 0.10 0.07
CA TYR A 62 -9.36 1.15 -0.51
C TYR A 62 -10.01 1.98 0.60
N GLN A 63 -10.20 3.28 0.34
CA GLN A 63 -10.63 4.23 1.37
C GLN A 63 -11.94 3.88 2.10
N SER A 64 -12.87 3.18 1.45
CA SER A 64 -14.14 2.73 2.08
C SER A 64 -14.05 1.34 2.69
N GLU A 65 -12.94 0.62 2.53
CA GLU A 65 -12.74 -0.72 3.10
C GLU A 65 -12.04 -0.65 4.47
N GLN A 66 -12.47 -1.51 5.41
CA GLN A 66 -11.78 -1.69 6.69
C GLN A 66 -10.58 -2.61 6.60
N SER A 67 -10.61 -3.58 5.68
CA SER A 67 -9.52 -4.50 5.39
C SER A 67 -9.45 -4.70 3.89
N GLY A 68 -8.27 -4.46 3.31
CA GLY A 68 -8.06 -4.56 1.87
C GLY A 68 -7.45 -5.90 1.48
N GLY A 69 -7.76 -6.36 0.27
CA GLY A 69 -7.14 -7.54 -0.34
C GLY A 69 -5.85 -7.27 -1.11
N PHE A 70 -5.55 -6.01 -1.42
CA PHE A 70 -4.48 -5.67 -2.35
C PHE A 70 -3.11 -5.57 -1.70
N VAL A 71 -2.08 -5.84 -2.51
CA VAL A 71 -0.67 -5.73 -2.15
C VAL A 71 0.07 -5.13 -3.35
N ILE A 72 0.87 -4.10 -3.11
CA ILE A 72 1.73 -3.50 -4.13
C ILE A 72 3.18 -3.92 -3.91
N SER A 73 3.94 -4.11 -4.98
CA SER A 73 5.37 -4.42 -4.88
C SER A 73 6.20 -3.15 -4.84
N VAL A 74 7.15 -3.08 -3.90
CA VAL A 74 8.19 -2.04 -3.81
C VAL A 74 9.55 -2.70 -3.74
N ASN A 75 10.35 -2.53 -4.78
CA ASN A 75 11.66 -3.15 -4.89
C ASN A 75 12.71 -2.43 -4.03
N ARG A 76 13.76 -3.15 -3.66
CA ARG A 76 14.87 -2.61 -2.84
C ARG A 76 15.58 -1.40 -3.47
N GLY A 77 15.58 -1.31 -4.80
CA GLY A 77 16.16 -0.18 -5.53
C GLY A 77 15.26 1.06 -5.59
N GLU A 78 14.01 0.97 -5.16
CA GLU A 78 13.08 2.10 -5.21
C GLU A 78 13.32 3.08 -4.03
N PRO A 79 13.19 4.41 -4.26
CA PRO A 79 13.47 5.42 -3.23
C PRO A 79 12.73 5.21 -1.90
N TYR A 80 11.47 4.76 -1.96
CA TYR A 80 10.61 4.60 -0.78
C TYR A 80 10.79 3.28 -0.03
N PHE A 81 11.65 2.37 -0.49
CA PHE A 81 11.82 1.06 0.16
C PHE A 81 12.20 1.17 1.64
N SER A 82 13.14 2.06 1.96
CA SER A 82 13.59 2.26 3.34
C SER A 82 12.52 2.92 4.19
N ASP A 83 11.80 3.90 3.62
CA ASP A 83 10.81 4.68 4.35
C ASP A 83 9.56 3.88 4.65
N ILE A 84 9.10 3.02 3.74
CA ILE A 84 8.02 2.06 3.99
C ILE A 84 8.36 1.15 5.17
N ARG A 85 9.59 0.65 5.26
CA ARG A 85 10.02 -0.16 6.42
C ARG A 85 9.97 0.62 7.72
N LYS A 86 10.32 1.91 7.71
CA LYS A 86 10.24 2.79 8.89
C LYS A 86 8.79 3.06 9.26
N LEU A 87 7.92 3.34 8.29
CA LEU A 87 6.49 3.54 8.49
C LEU A 87 5.86 2.31 9.15
N TRP A 88 6.12 1.11 8.62
CA TRP A 88 5.62 -0.11 9.25
C TRP A 88 6.16 -0.33 10.66
N ARG A 89 7.44 -0.06 10.93
CA ARG A 89 7.95 -0.15 12.30
C ARG A 89 7.23 0.79 13.27
N LYS A 90 6.77 1.94 12.79
CA LYS A 90 6.13 2.98 13.61
C LYS A 90 4.62 2.75 13.78
N HIS A 91 3.96 2.22 12.76
CA HIS A 91 2.50 2.19 12.67
C HIS A 91 1.90 0.76 12.58
N TYR A 92 2.72 -0.29 12.56
CA TYR A 92 2.21 -1.66 12.47
C TYR A 92 1.25 -2.02 13.61
N GLY A 93 0.12 -2.63 13.24
CA GLY A 93 -0.98 -2.96 14.15
C GLY A 93 -1.96 -1.79 14.38
N SER A 94 -1.67 -0.59 13.87
CA SER A 94 -2.63 0.52 13.91
C SER A 94 -3.80 0.26 12.96
N THR A 95 -4.99 0.61 13.42
CA THR A 95 -6.20 0.62 12.59
C THR A 95 -6.36 2.01 11.97
N ARG A 96 -6.76 2.05 10.70
CA ARG A 96 -7.02 3.30 9.98
C ARG A 96 -8.28 3.96 10.53
N THR A 97 -8.27 5.29 10.62
CA THR A 97 -9.52 6.03 10.79
C THR A 97 -10.21 6.09 9.43
N LEU A 98 -11.41 5.52 9.33
CA LEU A 98 -12.25 5.67 8.16
C LEU A 98 -12.59 7.16 8.02
N VAL A 99 -12.06 7.77 6.96
CA VAL A 99 -12.52 9.10 6.56
C VAL A 99 -13.82 8.86 5.81
N ALA A 100 -14.91 9.54 6.22
CA ALA A 100 -16.16 9.48 5.49
C ALA A 100 -15.93 9.99 4.07
N SER A 101 -15.80 9.08 3.11
CA SER A 101 -15.64 9.42 1.71
C SER A 101 -17.00 9.50 1.03
N SER A 102 -17.17 10.49 0.14
CA SER A 102 -18.30 10.57 -0.78
C SER A 102 -18.34 9.39 -1.78
N PHE A 103 -17.26 8.62 -1.86
CA PHE A 103 -17.16 7.39 -2.62
C PHE A 103 -17.82 6.25 -1.83
N GLY A 104 -18.90 5.70 -2.39
CA GLY A 104 -19.63 4.57 -1.80
C GLY A 104 -18.84 3.26 -1.82
N GLU A 105 -19.47 2.19 -1.35
CA GLU A 105 -18.97 0.84 -1.57
C GLU A 105 -18.89 0.56 -3.07
N LEU A 106 -17.71 0.14 -3.54
CA LEU A 106 -17.52 -0.29 -4.93
C LEU A 106 -17.79 -1.79 -5.05
N GLY A 107 -18.32 -2.20 -6.20
CA GLY A 107 -18.29 -3.61 -6.57
C GLY A 107 -16.85 -4.09 -6.80
N GLU A 108 -16.60 -5.39 -6.62
CA GLU A 108 -15.26 -6.01 -6.72
C GLU A 108 -14.55 -5.67 -8.05
N LEU A 109 -15.26 -5.72 -9.18
CA LEU A 109 -14.68 -5.41 -10.49
C LEU A 109 -14.26 -3.93 -10.62
N GLU A 110 -15.03 -3.03 -10.03
CA GLU A 110 -14.73 -1.61 -10.05
C GLU A 110 -13.55 -1.29 -9.15
N LEU A 111 -13.47 -1.97 -8.01
CA LEU A 111 -12.34 -1.90 -7.10
C LEU A 111 -11.03 -2.38 -7.76
N ILE A 112 -11.07 -3.50 -8.49
CA ILE A 112 -9.93 -3.99 -9.29
C ILE A 112 -9.55 -2.97 -10.36
N ALA A 113 -10.54 -2.37 -11.04
CA ALA A 113 -10.28 -1.34 -12.05
C ALA A 113 -9.63 -0.09 -11.44
N GLN A 114 -10.07 0.34 -10.25
CA GLN A 114 -9.43 1.43 -9.51
C GLN A 114 -7.99 1.07 -9.11
N PHE A 115 -7.77 -0.15 -8.61
CA PHE A 115 -6.42 -0.62 -8.29
C PHE A 115 -5.51 -0.55 -9.52
N GLY A 116 -5.96 -1.02 -10.68
CA GLY A 116 -5.21 -0.95 -11.93
C GLY A 116 -4.90 0.49 -12.39
N LYS A 117 -5.80 1.45 -12.14
CA LYS A 117 -5.55 2.88 -12.43
C LYS A 117 -4.45 3.48 -11.55
N HIS A 118 -4.41 3.10 -10.27
CA HIS A 118 -3.42 3.60 -9.32
C HIS A 118 -2.06 2.88 -9.42
N PHE A 119 -2.08 1.61 -9.83
CA PHE A 119 -0.92 0.72 -9.83
C PHE A 119 -0.80 -0.08 -11.15
N PRO A 120 -0.53 0.58 -12.29
CA PRO A 120 -0.52 -0.07 -13.61
C PRO A 120 0.59 -1.12 -13.81
N GLU A 121 1.61 -1.13 -12.95
CA GLU A 121 2.72 -2.09 -12.95
C GLU A 121 2.54 -3.21 -11.91
N GLY A 122 1.41 -3.24 -11.20
CA GLY A 122 1.11 -4.17 -10.11
C GLY A 122 0.29 -5.38 -10.58
N SER A 123 0.98 -6.43 -11.02
CA SER A 123 0.44 -7.80 -11.14
C SER A 123 1.48 -8.81 -10.67
#